data_AF-A0A497UTL2-F1
#
_entry.id   AF-A0A497UTL2-F1
#
_cell.length_a   1.000
_cell.length_b   1.000
_cell.length_c   1.000
_cell.angle_alpha   90.00
_cell.angle_beta   90.00
_cell.angle_gamma   90.00
#
_symmetry.space_group_name_H-M   'P 1'
#
loop_
_entity.id
_entity.type
_entity.pdbx_description
1 polymer ?
#
loop_
_entity_poly.entity_id
_entity_poly.type
_entity_poly.pdbx_seq_one_letter_code
_entity_poly.pdbx_strand_id
1 'polypeptide(L)'
;MKIKLEEIKDKYVSLGIAEKNVDYALNAVKAGTKKDFIMKNLTSDIRKVDKATANNMLDEMFAANGGEFKYENRGGYLYSTFYLIAIVGLGVVTFYFSKENRSMQFKFGGALLLFIVLFFRTFIPTIRGRFRE
;
A
#
# COMPACT_ATOMS: atom_id res chain seq x y z
N MET A 1 8.68 16.99 -4.54
CA MET A 1 8.83 16.90 -6.01
C MET A 1 8.54 15.46 -6.40
N LYS A 2 7.49 15.17 -7.20
CA LYS A 2 7.30 13.80 -7.73
C LYS A 2 8.29 13.61 -8.86
N ILE A 3 9.43 12.98 -8.56
CA ILE A 3 10.38 12.58 -9.60
C ILE A 3 9.64 11.64 -10.54
N LYS A 4 9.63 11.95 -11.84
CA LYS A 4 8.98 11.08 -12.82
C LYS A 4 9.84 9.83 -12.98
N LEU A 5 9.22 8.66 -13.12
CA LEU A 5 9.92 7.38 -13.32
C LEU A 5 10.94 7.45 -14.48
N GLU A 6 10.67 8.32 -15.45
CA GLU A 6 11.50 8.51 -16.62
C GLU A 6 12.79 9.30 -16.30
N GLU A 7 12.76 10.22 -15.33
CA GLU A 7 13.97 10.86 -14.80
C GLU A 7 14.85 9.87 -14.04
N ILE A 8 14.23 8.92 -13.33
CA ILE A 8 14.94 7.81 -12.67
C ILE A 8 15.58 6.89 -13.71
N LYS A 9 14.87 6.61 -14.81
CA LYS A 9 15.41 5.83 -15.93
C LYS A 9 16.71 6.46 -16.44
N ASP A 10 16.64 7.73 -16.82
CA ASP A 10 17.77 8.45 -17.42
C ASP A 10 18.97 8.52 -16.47
N LYS A 11 18.72 8.77 -15.18
CA LYS A 11 19.75 8.75 -14.13
C LYS A 11 20.51 7.42 -14.11
N TYR A 12 19.82 6.29 -14.01
CA TYR A 12 20.49 5.00 -13.85
C TYR A 12 21.11 4.46 -15.14
N VAL A 13 20.57 4.84 -16.31
CA VAL A 13 21.24 4.61 -17.59
C VAL A 13 22.55 5.41 -17.67
N SER A 14 22.55 6.68 -17.25
CA SER A 14 23.75 7.52 -17.23
C SER A 14 24.83 7.01 -16.25
N LEU A 15 24.43 6.29 -15.20
CA LEU A 15 25.33 5.61 -14.25
C LEU A 15 25.92 4.29 -14.79
N GLY A 16 25.63 3.93 -16.04
CA GLY A 16 26.21 2.77 -16.71
C GLY A 16 25.40 1.47 -16.58
N ILE A 17 24.18 1.51 -16.04
CA ILE A 17 23.30 0.34 -16.05
C ILE A 17 22.72 0.18 -17.45
N ALA A 18 22.82 -1.04 -18.00
CA ALA A 18 22.22 -1.35 -19.29
C ALA A 18 20.71 -1.02 -19.30
N GLU A 19 20.26 -0.28 -20.31
CA GLU A 19 18.88 0.20 -20.40
C GLU A 19 17.84 -0.92 -20.24
N LYS A 20 18.08 -2.08 -20.84
CA LYS A 20 17.25 -3.29 -20.70
C LYS A 20 17.02 -3.76 -19.24
N ASN A 21 17.96 -3.46 -18.35
CA ASN A 21 17.85 -3.79 -16.92
C ASN A 21 17.03 -2.74 -16.18
N VAL A 22 17.19 -1.47 -16.54
CA VAL A 22 16.40 -0.36 -15.99
C VAL A 22 14.94 -0.49 -16.44
N ASP A 23 14.69 -0.78 -17.72
CA ASP A 23 13.34 -1.00 -18.26
C ASP A 23 12.64 -2.19 -17.62
N TYR A 24 13.37 -3.29 -17.40
CA TYR A 24 12.86 -4.44 -16.66
C TYR A 24 12.44 -4.03 -15.25
N ALA A 25 13.30 -3.31 -14.51
CA ALA A 25 13.00 -2.88 -13.15
C ALA A 25 11.78 -1.96 -13.12
N LEU A 26 11.69 -0.98 -14.02
CA LEU A 26 10.55 -0.07 -14.16
C LEU A 26 9.24 -0.82 -14.41
N ASN A 27 9.24 -1.74 -15.37
CA ASN A 27 8.05 -2.53 -15.69
C ASN A 27 7.64 -3.43 -14.52
N ALA A 28 8.61 -4.05 -13.84
CA ALA A 28 8.34 -4.89 -12.68
C ALA A 28 7.80 -4.08 -11.49
N VAL A 29 8.30 -2.86 -11.26
CA VAL A 29 7.79 -1.92 -10.24
C VAL A 29 6.38 -1.46 -10.58
N LYS A 30 6.11 -1.06 -11.84
CA LYS A 30 4.78 -0.66 -12.31
C LYS A 30 3.76 -1.81 -12.13
N ALA A 31 4.18 -3.04 -12.37
CA ALA A 31 3.39 -4.26 -12.18
C ALA A 31 3.18 -4.66 -10.70
N GLY A 32 3.88 -4.04 -9.75
CA GLY A 32 3.76 -4.37 -8.33
C GLY A 32 4.50 -5.64 -7.91
N THR A 33 5.52 -6.06 -8.67
CA THR A 33 6.40 -7.18 -8.27
C THR A 33 7.16 -6.81 -7.00
N LYS A 34 7.31 -7.74 -6.04
CA LYS A 34 8.07 -7.47 -4.81
C LYS A 34 9.53 -7.15 -5.10
N LYS A 35 10.10 -6.22 -4.34
CA LYS A 35 11.47 -5.72 -4.49
C LYS A 35 12.48 -6.87 -4.45
N ASP A 36 12.28 -7.85 -3.57
CA ASP A 36 13.16 -9.02 -3.43
C ASP A 36 13.28 -9.84 -4.72
N PHE A 37 12.18 -10.03 -5.45
CA PHE A 37 12.20 -10.77 -6.72
C PHE A 37 12.93 -9.98 -7.80
N ILE A 38 12.68 -8.68 -7.88
CA ILE A 38 13.34 -7.80 -8.84
C ILE A 38 14.85 -7.75 -8.55
N MET A 39 15.22 -7.60 -7.28
CA MET A 39 16.60 -7.60 -6.79
C MET A 39 17.32 -8.87 -7.20
N LYS A 40 16.75 -10.04 -6.87
CA LYS A 40 17.33 -11.35 -7.21
C LYS A 40 17.56 -11.50 -8.72
N ASN A 41 16.67 -10.95 -9.54
CA ASN A 41 16.81 -10.99 -10.99
C ASN A 41 17.91 -10.04 -11.49
N LEU A 42 17.96 -8.81 -10.98
CA LEU A 42 18.96 -7.80 -11.35
C LEU A 42 20.38 -8.21 -10.96
N THR A 43 20.56 -8.82 -9.79
CA THR A 43 21.85 -9.31 -9.31
C THR A 43 22.19 -10.72 -9.80
N SER A 44 21.34 -11.32 -10.65
CA SER A 44 21.61 -12.64 -11.21
C SER A 44 22.83 -12.62 -12.13
N ASP A 45 23.43 -13.79 -12.37
CA ASP A 45 24.57 -13.95 -13.27
C ASP A 45 24.30 -13.52 -14.72
N ILE A 46 23.02 -13.36 -15.08
CA ILE A 46 22.59 -12.91 -16.40
C ILE A 46 22.69 -11.38 -16.51
N ARG A 47 22.22 -10.66 -15.48
CA ARG A 47 22.09 -9.19 -15.51
C ARG A 47 23.26 -8.46 -14.83
N LYS A 48 23.89 -9.10 -13.84
CA LYS A 48 25.11 -8.68 -13.14
C LYS A 48 25.11 -7.22 -12.65
N VAL A 49 23.94 -6.71 -12.26
CA VAL A 49 23.86 -5.37 -11.66
C VAL A 49 24.39 -5.47 -10.23
N ASP A 50 25.26 -4.54 -9.86
CA ASP A 50 25.74 -4.43 -8.48
C ASP A 50 24.57 -4.30 -7.50
N LYS A 51 24.67 -4.99 -6.36
CA LYS A 51 23.60 -5.11 -5.39
C LYS A 51 23.25 -3.76 -4.75
N ALA A 52 24.25 -2.94 -4.43
CA ALA A 52 24.01 -1.63 -3.83
C ALA A 52 23.32 -0.70 -4.84
N THR A 53 23.80 -0.73 -6.08
CA THR A 53 23.24 0.04 -7.19
C THR A 53 21.80 -0.37 -7.49
N ALA A 54 21.52 -1.68 -7.59
CA ALA A 54 20.18 -2.22 -7.78
C ALA A 54 19.25 -1.83 -6.62
N ASN A 55 19.74 -1.84 -5.37
CA ASN A 55 18.96 -1.46 -4.21
C ASN A 55 18.51 0.01 -4.27
N ASN A 56 19.46 0.91 -4.51
CA ASN A 56 19.18 2.34 -4.62
C ASN A 56 18.20 2.63 -5.76
N MET A 57 18.39 1.98 -6.91
CA MET A 57 17.49 2.11 -8.06
C MET A 57 16.06 1.69 -7.72
N LEU A 58 15.89 0.52 -7.09
CA LEU A 58 14.57 0.04 -6.70
C LEU A 58 13.93 0.93 -5.63
N ASP A 59 14.69 1.41 -4.65
CA ASP A 59 14.18 2.32 -3.61
C ASP A 59 13.60 3.61 -4.22
N GLU A 60 14.32 4.23 -5.15
CA GLU A 60 13.86 5.42 -5.85
C GLU A 60 12.62 5.13 -6.71
N MET A 61 12.62 4.03 -7.46
CA MET A 61 11.48 3.64 -8.32
C MET A 61 10.22 3.32 -7.52
N PHE A 62 10.34 2.59 -6.42
CA PHE A 62 9.20 2.29 -5.54
C PHE A 62 8.70 3.55 -4.84
N ALA A 63 9.58 4.43 -4.37
CA ALA A 63 9.18 5.71 -3.79
C ALA A 63 8.39 6.56 -4.81
N ALA A 64 8.82 6.60 -6.07
CA ALA A 64 8.14 7.32 -7.14
C ALA A 64 6.80 6.68 -7.57
N ASN A 65 6.69 5.34 -7.53
CA ASN A 65 5.48 4.63 -7.96
C ASN A 65 4.36 4.57 -6.89
N GLY A 66 4.65 4.99 -5.65
CA GLY A 66 3.72 4.98 -4.53
C GLY A 66 3.87 3.78 -3.58
N GLY A 67 5.06 3.19 -3.53
CA GLY A 67 5.45 2.12 -2.60
C GLY A 67 5.37 0.70 -3.19
N GLU A 68 6.06 -0.23 -2.53
CA GLU A 68 6.18 -1.64 -2.94
C GLU A 68 4.85 -2.39 -2.92
N PHE A 69 3.95 -2.03 -2.01
CA PHE A 69 2.71 -2.77 -1.75
C PHE A 69 1.44 -2.02 -2.18
N LYS A 70 1.55 -1.09 -3.13
CA LYS A 70 0.41 -0.27 -3.59
C LYS A 70 -0.81 -1.08 -4.01
N TYR A 71 -0.60 -2.27 -4.58
CA TYR A 71 -1.67 -3.17 -5.02
C TYR A 71 -2.13 -4.13 -3.91
N GLU A 72 -1.22 -4.66 -3.09
CA GLU A 72 -1.55 -5.58 -1.99
C GLU A 72 -2.37 -4.89 -0.88
N ASN A 73 -2.25 -3.56 -0.70
CA ASN A 73 -3.05 -2.82 0.29
C ASN A 73 -4.46 -2.44 -0.19
N ARG A 74 -4.84 -2.72 -1.45
CA ARG A 74 -6.16 -2.33 -2.00
C ARG A 74 -7.32 -2.89 -1.19
N GLY A 75 -7.21 -4.16 -0.79
CA GLY A 75 -8.14 -4.82 0.11
C GLY A 75 -8.29 -4.08 1.43
N GLY A 76 -7.17 -3.72 2.02
CA GLY A 76 -7.10 -2.97 3.27
C GLY A 76 -7.80 -1.63 3.18
N TYR A 77 -7.63 -0.89 2.08
CA TYR A 77 -8.35 0.36 1.82
C TYR A 77 -9.85 0.12 1.63
N LEU A 78 -10.25 -0.94 0.93
CA LEU A 78 -11.65 -1.30 0.72
C LEU A 78 -12.35 -1.64 2.04
N TYR A 79 -11.78 -2.54 2.85
CA TYR A 79 -12.32 -2.91 4.16
C TYR A 79 -12.38 -1.71 5.11
N SER A 80 -11.33 -0.88 5.14
CA SER A 80 -11.32 0.34 5.95
C SER A 80 -12.44 1.29 5.54
N THR A 81 -12.67 1.46 4.23
CA THR A 81 -13.76 2.30 3.72
C THR A 81 -15.13 1.75 4.11
N PHE A 82 -15.33 0.43 3.96
CA PHE A 82 -16.56 -0.23 4.36
C PHE A 82 -16.85 -0.04 5.86
N TYR A 83 -15.85 -0.26 6.72
CA TYR A 83 -16.01 -0.07 8.16
C TYR A 83 -16.26 1.40 8.52
N LEU A 84 -15.65 2.36 7.81
CA LEU A 84 -15.93 3.77 8.01
C LEU A 84 -17.40 4.11 7.71
N ILE A 85 -17.95 3.60 6.59
CA ILE A 85 -19.36 3.77 6.25
C ILE A 85 -20.26 3.16 7.33
N ALA A 86 -19.93 1.95 7.80
CA ALA A 86 -20.68 1.29 8.87
C ALA A 86 -20.63 2.08 10.19
N ILE A 87 -19.48 2.66 10.55
CA ILE A 87 -19.33 3.51 11.75
C ILE A 87 -20.22 4.75 11.65
N VAL A 88 -20.23 5.43 10.50
CA VAL A 88 -21.07 6.62 10.29
C VAL A 88 -22.56 6.25 10.38
N GLY A 89 -22.98 5.19 9.69
CA GLY A 89 -24.37 4.73 9.72
C GLY A 89 -24.82 4.31 11.12
N LEU A 90 -24.02 3.48 11.81
CA LEU A 90 -24.32 3.05 13.18
C LEU A 90 -24.28 4.21 14.18
N GLY A 91 -23.41 5.19 13.98
CA GLY A 91 -23.37 6.41 14.81
C GLY A 91 -24.68 7.19 14.75
N VAL A 92 -25.22 7.39 13.54
CA VAL A 92 -26.52 8.06 13.34
C VAL A 92 -27.65 7.27 14.00
N VAL A 93 -27.72 5.95 13.78
CA VAL A 93 -28.75 5.10 14.39
C VAL A 93 -28.65 5.08 15.91
N THR A 94 -27.44 4.98 16.46
CA THR A 94 -27.21 5.01 17.91
C THR A 94 -27.66 6.34 18.52
N PHE A 95 -27.38 7.46 17.83
CA PHE A 95 -27.82 8.79 18.27
C PHE A 95 -29.34 8.94 18.22
N TYR A 96 -29.99 8.44 17.18
CA TYR A 96 -31.46 8.43 17.06
C TYR A 96 -32.12 7.74 18.27
N PHE A 97 -31.66 6.53 18.62
CA PHE A 97 -32.21 5.76 19.74
C PHE A 97 -31.77 6.26 21.13
N SER A 98 -30.89 7.26 21.23
CA SER A 98 -30.39 7.78 22.51
C SER A 98 -31.49 8.36 23.41
N LYS A 99 -32.58 8.85 22.80
CA LYS A 99 -33.73 9.43 23.51
C LYS A 99 -34.93 8.48 23.60
N GLU A 100 -35.08 7.58 22.64
CA GLU A 100 -36.24 6.67 22.56
C GLU A 100 -36.06 5.38 23.37
N ASN A 101 -34.90 4.73 23.27
CA ASN A 101 -34.73 3.38 23.82
C ASN A 101 -33.28 3.09 24.21
N ARG A 102 -33.00 3.14 25.51
CA ARG A 102 -31.68 2.82 26.09
C ARG A 102 -31.18 1.42 25.70
N SER A 103 -32.04 0.40 25.65
CA SER A 103 -31.61 -0.96 25.30
C SER A 103 -31.11 -1.03 23.86
N MET A 104 -31.82 -0.40 22.92
CA MET A 104 -31.39 -0.32 21.52
C MET A 104 -30.14 0.53 21.35
N GLN A 105 -30.05 1.67 22.07
CA GLN A 105 -28.84 2.49 22.10
C GLN A 105 -27.61 1.68 22.52
N PHE A 106 -27.70 0.86 23.57
CA PHE A 106 -26.59 0.02 24.00
C PHE A 106 -26.20 -1.05 22.97
N LYS A 107 -27.19 -1.68 22.32
CA LYS A 107 -26.93 -2.68 21.27
C LYS A 107 -26.20 -2.07 20.07
N PHE A 108 -26.71 -0.94 19.55
CA PHE A 108 -26.06 -0.25 18.43
C PHE A 108 -24.72 0.38 18.82
N GLY A 109 -24.60 0.90 20.05
CA GLY A 109 -23.33 1.39 20.59
C GLY A 109 -22.27 0.29 20.73
N GLY A 110 -22.67 -0.92 21.13
CA GLY A 110 -21.78 -2.09 21.14
C GLY A 110 -21.32 -2.48 19.74
N ALA A 111 -22.24 -2.52 18.77
CA ALA A 111 -21.90 -2.76 17.37
C ALA A 111 -20.95 -1.67 16.82
N LEU A 112 -21.21 -0.39 17.13
CA LEU A 112 -20.35 0.73 16.74
C LEU A 112 -18.93 0.55 17.25
N LEU A 113 -18.74 0.19 18.52
CA LEU A 113 -17.42 -0.10 19.09
C LEU A 113 -16.71 -1.24 18.36
N LEU A 114 -17.41 -2.32 18.03
CA LEU A 114 -16.84 -3.43 17.26
C LEU A 114 -16.34 -2.98 15.88
N PHE A 115 -17.13 -2.17 15.16
CA PHE A 115 -16.72 -1.66 13.85
C PHE A 115 -15.56 -0.66 13.93
N ILE A 116 -15.46 0.13 14.99
CA ILE A 116 -14.28 0.99 15.24
C ILE A 116 -13.02 0.13 15.44
N VAL A 117 -13.12 -0.94 16.23
CA VAL A 117 -11.99 -1.86 16.44
C VAL A 117 -11.58 -2.53 15.13
N LEU A 118 -12.54 -3.02 14.34
CA LEU A 118 -12.29 -3.61 13.03
C LEU A 118 -11.65 -2.61 12.05
N PHE A 119 -12.13 -1.36 12.04
CA PHE A 119 -11.55 -0.29 11.25
C PHE A 119 -10.07 -0.07 11.56
N PHE A 120 -9.70 0.09 12.83
CA PHE A 120 -8.28 0.27 13.17
C PHE A 120 -7.44 -0.98 12.90
N ARG A 121 -8.01 -2.17 13.08
CA ARG A 121 -7.35 -3.44 12.79
C ARG A 121 -7.02 -3.60 11.30
N THR A 122 -7.81 -3.03 10.39
CA THR A 122 -7.52 -3.07 8.95
C THR A 122 -6.77 -1.82 8.47
N PHE A 123 -7.18 -0.64 8.92
CA PHE A 123 -6.61 0.64 8.48
C PHE A 123 -5.13 0.79 8.86
N ILE A 124 -4.75 0.45 10.10
CA ILE A 124 -3.36 0.61 10.57
C ILE A 124 -2.37 -0.25 9.76
N PRO A 125 -2.61 -1.56 9.53
CA PRO A 125 -1.77 -2.33 8.62
C PRO A 125 -1.76 -1.76 7.19
N THR A 126 -2.90 -1.28 6.70
CA THR A 126 -3.04 -0.75 5.33
C THR A 126 -2.13 0.46 5.10
N ILE A 127 -2.20 1.46 5.99
CA ILE A 127 -1.35 2.66 5.88
C ILE A 127 0.14 2.34 6.10
N ARG A 128 0.45 1.29 6.86
CA ARG A 128 1.81 0.79 7.09
C ARG A 128 2.33 -0.09 5.95
N GLY A 129 1.52 -0.33 4.92
CA GLY A 129 1.86 -1.20 3.82
C GLY A 129 1.95 -2.68 4.17
N ARG A 130 1.35 -3.10 5.31
CA ARG A 130 1.41 -4.47 5.84
C ARG A 130 0.08 -5.21 5.75
N PHE A 131 -0.94 -4.62 5.14
CA PHE A 131 -2.20 -5.33 4.95
C PHE A 131 -2.01 -6.34 3.81
N ARG A 132 -2.17 -7.62 4.14
CA ARG A 132 -2.07 -8.74 3.21
C ARG A 132 -3.42 -9.46 3.28
N GLU A 133 -4.16 -9.48 2.17
CA GLU A 133 -5.34 -10.34 2.00
C GLU A 133 -4.94 -11.81 1.93
#